data_AF-A0A920PM94-F1
#
_entry.id   AF-A0A920PM94-F1
#
_cell.length_a   1.000
_cell.length_b   1.000
_cell.length_c   1.000
_cell.angle_alpha   90.00
_cell.angle_beta   90.00
_cell.angle_gamma   90.00
#
_symmetry.space_group_name_H-M   'P 1'
#
loop_
_entity.id
_entity.type
_entity.pdbx_description
1 polymer ?
#
loop_
_entity_poly.entity_id
_entity_poly.type
_entity_poly.pdbx_seq_one_letter_code
_entity_poly.pdbx_strand_id
1 'polypeptide(L)' 'MMLDHLGQQAAGKAVMAAIEQLLASPDGVRTPDMGGKGLCRDVGESIAQIVAGA' A
#
# COMPACT_ATOMS: atom_id res chain seq x y z
N MET A 1 1.29 8.71 -9.40
CA MET A 1 1.68 10.08 -8.99
C MET A 1 3.14 10.11 -8.52
N MET A 2 3.80 11.28 -8.50
CA MET A 2 5.26 11.53 -8.34
C MET A 2 6.18 10.59 -9.13
N LEU A 3 6.19 9.29 -8.83
CA LEU A 3 6.90 8.26 -9.58
C LEU A 3 6.56 8.33 -11.08
N ASP A 4 5.29 8.49 -11.45
CA ASP A 4 4.90 8.67 -12.86
C ASP A 4 5.51 9.95 -13.48
N HIS A 5 5.59 11.04 -12.70
CA HIS A 5 6.21 12.30 -13.14
C HIS A 5 7.73 12.19 -13.28
N LEU A 6 8.36 11.33 -12.48
CA LEU A 6 9.78 10.99 -12.54
C LEU A 6 10.10 9.92 -13.60
N GLY A 7 9.13 9.50 -14.42
CA GLY A 7 9.30 8.47 -15.45
C GLY A 7 9.30 7.03 -14.91
N GLN A 8 9.02 6.82 -13.62
CA GLN A 8 9.01 5.51 -12.95
C GLN A 8 7.59 4.91 -12.92
N GLN A 9 6.98 4.75 -14.09
CA GLN A 9 5.58 4.29 -14.20
C GLN A 9 5.37 2.87 -13.64
N ALA A 10 6.32 1.95 -13.83
CA ALA A 10 6.21 0.60 -13.29
C ALA A 10 6.17 0.59 -11.76
N ALA A 11 7.05 1.36 -11.12
CA ALA A 11 7.06 1.53 -9.67
C ALA A 11 5.79 2.23 -9.16
N GLY A 12 5.35 3.30 -9.85
CA GLY A 12 4.11 4.01 -9.51
C GLY A 12 2.89 3.09 -9.53
N LYS A 13 2.76 2.25 -10.57
CA LYS A 13 1.71 1.25 -10.68
C LYS A 13 1.79 0.19 -9.60
N ALA A 14 2.99 -0.34 -9.31
CA ALA A 14 3.19 -1.36 -8.29
C ALA A 14 2.75 -0.86 -6.90
N VAL A 15 3.16 0.35 -6.53
CA VAL A 15 2.78 0.95 -5.23
C VAL A 15 1.27 1.20 -5.17
N MET A 16 0.65 1.74 -6.24
CA MET A 16 -0.78 1.99 -6.24
C MET A 16 -1.58 0.68 -6.14
N ALA A 17 -1.21 -0.34 -6.91
CA ALA A 17 -1.85 -1.65 -6.88
C ALA A 17 -1.73 -2.30 -5.49
N ALA A 18 -0.59 -2.16 -4.82
CA ALA A 18 -0.40 -2.69 -3.47
C ALA A 18 -1.31 -1.99 -2.44
N ILE A 19 -1.49 -0.67 -2.54
CA ILE A 19 -2.41 0.09 -1.69
C ILE A 19 -3.85 -0.37 -1.93
N GLU A 20 -4.26 -0.46 -3.19
CA GLU A 20 -5.60 -0.93 -3.58
C GLU A 20 -5.88 -2.35 -3.09
N GLN A 21 -4.92 -3.27 -3.27
CA GLN A 21 -5.01 -4.64 -2.81
C GLN A 21 -5.16 -4.72 -1.28
N LEU A 22 -4.34 -3.99 -0.52
CA LEU A 22 -4.42 -3.99 0.93
C LEU A 22 -5.78 -3.46 1.41
N LEU A 23 -6.25 -2.35 0.85
CA LEU A 23 -7.49 -1.71 1.28
C LEU A 23 -8.75 -2.46 0.83
N ALA A 24 -8.69 -3.20 -0.28
CA ALA A 24 -9.75 -4.08 -0.75
C ALA A 24 -9.84 -5.37 0.08
N SER A 25 -8.76 -5.78 0.75
CA SER A 25 -8.77 -6.96 1.62
C SER A 25 -9.65 -6.72 2.85
N PRO A 26 -10.60 -7.63 3.17
CA PRO A 26 -11.36 -7.58 4.43
C PRO A 26 -10.44 -7.56 5.65
N ASP A 27 -9.38 -8.39 5.59
CA ASP A 27 -8.39 -8.57 6.65
C ASP A 27 -7.20 -7.60 6.53
N GLY A 28 -7.25 -6.67 5.58
CA GLY A 28 -6.22 -5.65 5.39
C GLY A 28 -6.07 -4.77 6.63
N VAL A 29 -4.82 -4.57 7.07
CA VAL A 29 -4.53 -3.68 8.19
C VAL A 29 -4.94 -2.25 7.84
N ARG A 30 -5.70 -1.62 8.75
CA ARG A 30 -6.18 -0.24 8.62
C ARG A 30 -5.76 0.55 9.84
N THR A 31 -5.39 1.80 9.64
CA THR A 31 -5.11 2.76 10.73
C THR A 31 -6.40 3.22 11.43
N PRO A 32 -6.31 3.84 12.62
CA PRO A 32 -7.49 4.24 13.39
C PRO A 32 -8.36 5.29 12.69
N ASP A 33 -7.78 6.16 11.87
CA ASP A 33 -8.51 7.13 11.05
C ASP A 33 -9.42 6.48 9.99
N MET A 34 -9.09 5.25 9.56
CA MET A 34 -9.91 4.42 8.68
C MET A 34 -10.77 3.39 9.43
N GLY A 35 -10.93 3.53 10.76
CA GLY A 35 -11.71 2.62 11.61
C GLY A 35 -11.02 1.29 11.93
N GLY A 36 -9.72 1.17 11.66
CA GLY A 36 -8.92 0.00 12.01
C GLY A 36 -8.22 0.12 13.36
N LYS A 37 -7.31 -0.82 13.62
CA LYS A 37 -6.51 -0.89 14.86
C LYS A 37 -5.00 -0.92 14.62
N GLY A 38 -4.57 -0.92 13.35
CA GLY A 38 -3.16 -0.98 12.98
C GLY A 38 -2.46 0.37 13.12
N LEU A 39 -1.14 0.33 13.18
CA LEU A 39 -0.27 1.51 13.17
C LEU A 39 0.15 1.87 11.74
N CYS A 40 0.64 3.09 11.56
CA CYS A 40 1.21 3.54 10.28
C CYS A 40 2.32 2.60 9.80
N ARG A 41 3.14 2.09 10.73
CA ARG A 41 4.19 1.12 10.44
C ARG A 41 3.63 -0.18 9.84
N ASP A 42 2.55 -0.71 10.41
CA ASP A 42 1.96 -1.99 9.99
C ASP A 42 1.42 -1.90 8.55
N VAL A 43 0.77 -0.78 8.22
CA VAL A 43 0.30 -0.49 6.86
C VAL A 43 1.48 -0.37 5.89
N GLY A 44 2.53 0.37 6.28
CA GLY A 44 3.74 0.53 5.46
C GLY A 44 4.47 -0.79 5.17
N GLU A 45 4.63 -1.64 6.19
CA GLU A 45 5.23 -2.97 6.03
C GLU A 45 4.39 -3.87 5.12
N SER A 46 3.06 -3.85 5.28
CA SER A 46 2.14 -4.64 4.44
C SER A 46 2.21 -4.20 2.97
N ILE A 47 2.22 -2.90 2.70
CA ILE A 47 2.38 -2.38 1.33
C ILE A 47 3.74 -2.80 0.75
N ALA A 48 4.82 -2.69 1.53
CA ALA A 48 6.16 -3.07 1.07
C ALA A 48 6.25 -4.57 0.74
N GLN A 49 5.64 -5.44 1.54
CA GLN A 49 5.57 -6.88 1.27
C GLN A 49 4.80 -7.18 -0.03
N ILE A 50 3.64 -6.56 -0.22
CA ILE A 50 2.83 -6.74 -1.44
C ILE A 50 3.62 -6.28 -2.68
N VAL A 51 4.33 -5.14 -2.60
CA VAL A 51 5.19 -4.66 -3.70
C VAL A 51 6.35 -5.62 -3.99
N ALA A 52 6.94 -6.22 -2.95
CA ALA A 52 8.02 -7.19 -3.10
C ALA A 52 7.56 -8.57 -3.61
N GLY A 53 6.24 -8.83 -3.60
CA GLY A 53 5.67 -10.14 -3.92
C GLY A 53 5.99 -11.21 -2.87
N ALA A 54 6.17 -10.79 -1.61
CA ALA A 54 6.53 -11.63 -0.47
C ALA A 54 5.31 -12.08 0.35
#